data_AF-A0A1L3GSC8-F1
#
_entry.id   AF-A0A1L3GSC8-F1
#
_cell.length_a   1.000
_cell.length_b   1.000
_cell.length_c   1.000
_cell.angle_alpha   90.00
_cell.angle_beta   90.00
_cell.angle_gamma   90.00
#
_symmetry.space_group_name_H-M   'P 1'
#
loop_
_entity.id
_entity.type
_entity.pdbx_description
1 polymer ?
#
loop_
_entity_poly.entity_id
_entity_poly.type
_entity_poly.pdbx_seq_one_letter_code
_entity_poly.pdbx_strand_id
1 'polypeptide(L)' 'MVLEKIYEFIDYGVIVTFYDHGTHVAEVSMYLDERRTLEPQSVVLNYEEAERKIADYRAREA' A
#
# COMPACT_ATOMS: atom_id res chain seq x y z
N MET A 1 3.75 -18.30 -8.27
CA MET A 1 2.88 -17.31 -7.59
C MET A 1 3.14 -15.97 -8.24
N VAL A 2 2.09 -15.31 -8.73
CA VAL A 2 2.17 -14.00 -9.37
C VAL A 2 1.79 -12.98 -8.31
N LEU A 3 2.60 -11.93 -8.17
CA LEU A 3 2.32 -10.79 -7.32
C LEU A 3 1.44 -9.82 -8.12
N GLU A 4 0.15 -9.71 -7.79
CA GLU A 4 -0.80 -8.88 -8.54
C GLU A 4 -1.08 -7.58 -7.80
N LYS A 5 -0.87 -6.42 -8.44
CA LYS A 5 -1.22 -5.13 -7.85
C LYS A 5 -2.74 -4.97 -7.84
N ILE A 6 -3.32 -4.85 -6.65
CA ILE A 6 -4.79 -4.72 -6.48
C ILE A 6 -5.24 -3.30 -6.17
N TYR A 7 -4.37 -2.47 -5.57
CA TYR A 7 -4.66 -1.07 -5.27
C TYR A 7 -3.38 -0.26 -5.13
N GLU A 8 -3.44 1.03 -5.46
CA GLU A 8 -2.36 1.98 -5.32
C GLU A 8 -2.93 3.34 -4.93
N PHE A 9 -2.36 3.93 -3.89
CA PHE A 9 -2.66 5.26 -3.41
C PHE A 9 -1.41 6.13 -3.56
N ILE A 10 -1.57 7.32 -4.14
CA ILE A 10 -0.48 8.27 -4.39
C ILE A 10 -0.90 9.63 -3.85
N ASP A 11 -0.09 10.20 -2.97
CA ASP A 11 -0.25 11.55 -2.44
C ASP A 11 1.12 12.23 -2.30
N TYR A 12 1.15 13.51 -1.92
CA TYR A 12 2.37 14.29 -1.83
C TYR A 12 3.33 13.72 -0.77
N GLY A 13 4.36 13.02 -1.25
CA GLY A 13 5.38 12.41 -0.40
C GLY A 13 5.02 11.03 0.14
N VAL A 14 3.97 10.38 -0.38
CA VAL A 14 3.62 9.00 -0.02
C VAL A 14 3.09 8.20 -1.21
N ILE A 15 3.53 6.95 -1.33
CA ILE A 15 2.98 5.97 -2.28
C ILE A 15 2.70 4.69 -1.49
N VAL A 16 1.48 4.19 -1.52
CA VAL A 16 1.10 2.93 -0.89
C VAL A 16 0.53 2.00 -1.94
N THR A 17 1.10 0.80 -2.07
CA THR A 17 0.68 -0.19 -3.05
C THR A 17 0.34 -1.51 -2.35
N PHE A 18 -0.81 -2.07 -2.68
CA PHE A 18 -1.25 -3.37 -2.18
C PHE A 18 -1.12 -4.42 -3.27
N TYR A 19 -0.53 -5.55 -2.91
CA TYR A 19 -0.30 -6.68 -3.79
C TYR A 19 -0.94 -7.94 -3.25
N ASP A 20 -1.78 -8.58 -4.05
CA ASP A 20 -2.29 -9.91 -3.76
C ASP A 20 -1.22 -10.97 -4.06
N HIS A 21 -0.96 -11.82 -3.08
CA HIS A 21 -0.02 -12.93 -3.16
C HIS A 21 -0.74 -14.30 -3.01
N GLY A 22 -2.06 -14.32 -3.15
CA GLY A 22 -2.94 -15.48 -3.20
C GLY A 22 -3.40 -16.03 -1.84
N THR A 23 -2.60 -15.85 -0.78
CA THR A 23 -2.98 -16.22 0.59
C THR A 23 -2.99 -15.04 1.56
N HIS A 24 -2.42 -13.92 1.15
CA HIS A 24 -2.27 -12.70 1.93
C HIS A 24 -2.06 -11.53 0.98
N VAL A 25 -2.13 -10.33 1.53
CA VAL A 25 -1.85 -9.09 0.82
C VAL A 25 -0.58 -8.48 1.38
N ALA A 26 0.34 -8.09 0.51
CA ALA A 26 1.51 -7.30 0.88
C ALA A 26 1.19 -5.81 0.66
N GLU A 27 1.29 -5.01 1.72
CA GLU A 27 1.33 -3.55 1.62
C GLU A 27 2.79 -3.13 1.47
N VAL A 28 3.07 -2.31 0.46
CA VAL A 28 4.36 -1.65 0.25
C VAL A 28 4.13 -0.15 0.27
N SER A 29 4.74 0.52 1.23
CA SER A 29 4.56 1.96 1.47
C SER A 29 5.89 2.67 1.31
N MET A 30 5.92 3.75 0.55
CA MET A 30 7.08 4.60 0.33
C MET A 30 6.79 6.00 0.85
N TYR A 31 7.67 6.54 1.69
CA TYR A 31 7.50 7.86 2.30
C TYR A 31 8.69 8.76 2.00
N LEU A 32 8.43 10.06 1.81
CA LEU A 32 9.47 11.07 1.62
C LEU A 32 10.21 11.31 2.94
N ASP A 33 11.50 11.05 2.95
CA ASP A 33 12.39 11.28 4.10
C ASP A 33 13.00 12.70 4.11
N GLU A 34 13.84 12.98 5.11
CA GLU A 34 14.58 14.25 5.25
C GLU A 34 15.50 14.56 4.06
N ARG A 35 15.96 13.54 3.34
CA ARG A 35 16.85 13.65 2.17
C ARG A 35 16.06 13.84 0.87
N ARG A 36 14.73 13.96 0.97
CA ARG A 36 13.80 14.01 -0.18
C ARG A 36 13.87 12.76 -1.04
N THR A 37 14.16 11.62 -0.42
CA THR A 37 14.12 10.31 -1.06
C THR A 37 12.93 9.50 -0.54
N LEU A 38 12.44 8.57 -1.36
CA LEU A 38 11.38 7.66 -0.96
C LEU A 38 12.00 6.42 -0.29
N GLU A 39 11.69 6.19 0.98
CA GLU A 39 12.10 4.98 1.70
C GLU A 39 10.96 3.96 1.73
N PRO A 40 11.15 2.74 1.19
CA PRO A 40 10.14 1.70 1.18
C PRO A 40 10.06 0.96 2.52
N GLN A 41 8.83 0.66 2.94
CA GLN A 41 8.47 -0.21 4.05
C GLN A 41 7.46 -1.24 3.54
N SER A 42 7.42 -2.42 4.15
CA SER A 42 6.43 -3.44 3.78
C SER A 42 5.84 -4.13 4.99
N VAL A 43 4.56 -4.49 4.88
CA VAL A 43 3.80 -5.23 5.89
C VAL A 43 2.97 -6.29 5.18
N VAL A 44 2.88 -7.47 5.79
CA VAL A 44 1.98 -8.55 5.35
C VAL A 44 0.67 -8.44 6.12
N LEU A 45 -0.44 -8.45 5.39
CA LEU A 45 -1.78 -8.32 5.91
C LEU A 45 -2.62 -9.53 5.48
N ASN A 46 -3.63 -9.86 6.28
CA ASN A 46 -4.73 -10.67 5.77
C ASN A 46 -5.66 -9.82 4.88
N TYR A 47 -6.57 -10.49 4.15
CA TYR A 47 -7.47 -9.80 3.21
C TYR A 47 -8.40 -8.79 3.89
N GLU A 48 -8.94 -9.10 5.08
CA GLU A 48 -9.85 -8.21 5.80
C GLU A 48 -9.15 -6.91 6.28
N GLU A 49 -7.90 -7.02 6.72
CA GLU A 49 -7.06 -5.86 7.06
C GLU A 49 -6.75 -5.01 5.84
N ALA A 50 -6.41 -5.64 4.72
CA ALA A 50 -6.12 -4.95 3.47
C ALA A 50 -7.36 -4.21 2.93
N GLU A 51 -8.52 -4.87 2.90
CA GLU A 51 -9.78 -4.25 2.44
C GLU A 51 -10.15 -3.02 3.26
N ARG A 52 -10.02 -3.09 4.59
CA ARG A 52 -10.26 -1.93 5.47
C ARG A 52 -9.32 -0.77 5.17
N LYS A 53 -8.01 -1.02 5.04
CA LYS A 53 -7.05 0.02 4.68
C LYS A 53 -7.30 0.61 3.31
N ILE A 54 -7.62 -0.20 2.31
CA ILE A 54 -7.96 0.26 0.95
C ILE A 54 -9.19 1.17 0.99
N ALA A 55 -10.21 0.82 1.78
CA ALA A 55 -11.38 1.67 1.97
C ALA A 55 -11.02 3.03 2.62
N ASP A 56 -10.13 3.02 3.62
CA ASP A 56 -9.65 4.26 4.25
C ASP A 56 -8.89 5.17 3.27
N TYR A 57 -8.04 4.59 2.40
CA TYR A 57 -7.34 5.37 1.37
C TYR A 57 -8.30 5.92 0.32
N ARG A 58 -9.26 5.13 -0.15
CA ARG A 58 -10.31 5.60 -1.08
C ARG A 58 -11.13 6.74 -0.50
N ALA A 59 -11.40 6.72 0.79
CA ALA A 59 -12.13 7.80 1.47
C ALA A 59 -11.34 9.11 1.53
N ARG A 60 -9.99 9.07 1.44
CA ARG A 60 -9.12 10.25 1.39
C ARG A 60 -9.00 10.84 -0.01
N GLU A 61 -9.29 10.05 -1.04
CA GLU A 61 -9.29 10.48 -2.44
C GLU A 61 -10.60 11.19 -2.86
N ALA A 62 -11.65 11.11 -2.02
CA ALA A 62 -12.98 11.70 -2.26
C ALA A 62 -13.09 13.14 -1.74
#